data_AF-A0A6A7KH52-F1
#
_entry.id   AF-A0A6A7KH52-F1
#
_cell.length_a   1.000
_cell.length_b   1.000
_cell.length_c   1.000
_cell.angle_alpha   90.00
_cell.angle_beta   90.00
_cell.angle_gamma   90.00
#
_symmetry.space_group_name_H-M   'P 1'
#
loop_
_entity.id
_entity.type
_entity.pdbx_description
1 polymer ?
#
loop_
_entity_poly.entity_id
_entity_poly.type
_entity_poly.pdbx_seq_one_letter_code
_entity_poly.pdbx_strand_id
1 'polypeptide(L)'
;MKVRKIAALAVGAAMVGATLGYANAALPGKEFFVKDGMPNVKIVVGANAPSTMDVASAADVALAIGSLLYTSEEVEASGVSVVVKRETTQYPDPIPVYSNLYEDTGVDPNTDNEELSDLADDNFWYNGSADAYNGAYSAWDSWMPKFEGEIENMDQINGDAQVDWDFEILDIELVDENQETITYPPKEATLKIPAGNFTVTLNYAISKWEKETVTNSTIWGSLDQTKTTDTVVDDDQPEGYNFVETVYDGVDEGDTFTILGNTYYVLKLNATEGSMTYGKDHGEVWFRLGDIKDYDGYKVKAVDISVNENRALVEVTSPEGVDQLVILNKDEEKDVFGDGGIILKLTDTFVGIDGNLIATIKVVTNQKTVKTGDELIPGWEVRFDFSGGKIVKVTLTNKNDLEGKELDILGKYKMYYKSEVYTKDVDKDGKEEYAVKSYIVVEPVEKTWETKELKVGDEFEGWTIEAIKGEAYTKVTPMVPAEPITVLDSELDLNAVDSNLILVGGPVANAITKYLVDQGLSTVDWENSDGDLEYIEDAFGTFDVLIVAGKDRYATRDAAKELMEYLAGL
;
A
#
# COMPACT_ATOMS: atom_id res chain seq x y z
N MET A 1 9.43 -26.43 13.73
CA MET A 1 10.69 -25.89 13.20
C MET A 1 10.32 -24.60 12.47
N LYS A 2 10.64 -23.43 13.05
CA LYS A 2 10.24 -22.12 12.51
C LYS A 2 11.26 -21.70 11.45
N VAL A 3 10.80 -21.45 10.24
CA VAL A 3 11.58 -20.91 9.12
C VAL A 3 12.08 -19.51 9.52
N ARG A 4 13.41 -19.35 9.63
CA ARG A 4 14.06 -18.05 9.88
C ARG A 4 14.27 -17.35 8.55
N LYS A 5 13.77 -16.12 8.45
CA LYS A 5 13.83 -15.29 7.24
C LYS A 5 15.25 -14.77 7.07
N ILE A 6 15.84 -15.02 5.91
CA ILE A 6 17.18 -14.56 5.52
C ILE A 6 17.08 -13.08 5.16
N ALA A 7 17.73 -12.21 5.93
CA ALA A 7 18.03 -10.85 5.51
C ALA A 7 19.20 -10.92 4.52
N ALA A 8 18.95 -10.52 3.28
CA ALA A 8 19.90 -10.60 2.18
C ALA A 8 21.01 -9.56 2.32
N LEU A 9 22.26 -10.02 2.47
CA LEU A 9 23.39 -9.40 1.78
C LEU A 9 23.72 -10.31 0.60
N ALA A 10 23.54 -9.78 -0.60
CA ALA A 10 23.69 -10.52 -1.84
C ALA A 10 25.14 -10.95 -2.08
N VAL A 11 25.43 -12.24 -1.91
CA VAL A 11 26.42 -12.97 -2.71
C VAL A 11 25.78 -14.31 -3.07
N GLY A 12 25.43 -14.46 -4.34
CA GLY A 12 24.70 -15.62 -4.84
C GLY A 12 25.54 -16.90 -4.84
N ALA A 13 25.00 -17.95 -4.25
CA ALA A 13 25.17 -19.33 -4.68
C ALA A 13 23.95 -20.12 -4.22
N ALA A 14 23.04 -20.42 -5.16
CA ALA A 14 21.92 -21.30 -4.91
C ALA A 14 22.42 -22.75 -4.86
N MET A 15 22.38 -23.40 -3.70
CA MET A 15 22.62 -24.84 -3.60
C MET A 15 21.27 -25.58 -3.67
N VAL A 16 21.02 -26.20 -4.81
CA VAL A 16 19.92 -27.16 -5.01
C VAL A 16 20.41 -28.51 -4.50
N GLY A 17 19.94 -28.93 -3.32
CA GLY A 17 20.20 -30.26 -2.79
C GLY A 17 19.33 -31.30 -3.50
N ALA A 18 19.86 -31.93 -4.54
CA ALA A 18 19.31 -33.16 -5.09
C ALA A 18 20.06 -34.35 -4.47
N THR A 19 19.45 -35.02 -3.49
CA THR A 19 19.93 -36.31 -2.99
C THR A 19 19.63 -37.38 -4.04
N LEU A 20 20.61 -37.77 -4.85
CA LEU A 20 20.57 -38.98 -5.67
C LEU A 20 21.48 -40.04 -5.03
N GLY A 21 20.90 -41.19 -4.73
CA GLY A 21 21.61 -42.34 -4.17
C GLY A 21 22.39 -43.05 -5.26
N TYR A 22 23.69 -43.23 -5.02
CA TYR A 22 24.56 -44.04 -5.86
C TYR A 22 25.22 -45.12 -5.00
N ALA A 23 25.16 -46.35 -5.52
CA ALA A 23 25.73 -47.54 -4.92
C ALA A 23 26.92 -47.99 -5.77
N ASN A 24 28.14 -47.70 -5.31
CA ASN A 24 29.31 -48.57 -5.25
C ASN A 24 30.57 -47.71 -4.97
N ALA A 25 31.39 -48.15 -4.00
CA ALA A 25 32.56 -47.50 -3.36
C ALA A 25 32.26 -46.26 -2.48
N ALA A 26 32.80 -46.26 -1.24
CA ALA A 26 32.70 -45.11 -0.34
C ALA A 26 33.65 -44.01 -0.82
N LEU A 27 33.13 -42.95 -1.46
CA LEU A 27 33.90 -41.76 -1.81
C LEU A 27 34.37 -41.03 -0.53
N PRO A 28 35.54 -40.38 -0.55
CA PRO A 28 36.10 -39.74 0.63
C PRO A 28 35.36 -38.45 1.02
N GLY A 29 35.32 -38.13 2.31
CA GLY A 29 34.69 -36.90 2.81
C GLY A 29 35.47 -35.61 2.49
N LYS A 30 34.90 -34.45 2.83
CA LYS A 30 35.46 -33.12 2.53
C LYS A 30 36.93 -32.94 2.91
N GLU A 31 37.36 -33.48 4.04
CA GLU A 31 38.75 -33.37 4.51
C GLU A 31 39.78 -34.00 3.57
N PHE A 32 39.40 -34.97 2.74
CA PHE A 32 40.29 -35.51 1.71
C PHE A 32 40.67 -34.44 0.69
N PHE A 33 39.71 -33.60 0.28
CA PHE A 33 39.88 -32.57 -0.74
C PHE A 33 40.38 -31.24 -0.15
N VAL A 34 39.82 -30.84 0.99
CA VAL A 34 40.05 -29.52 1.62
C VAL A 34 40.15 -29.67 3.13
N LYS A 35 41.25 -29.18 3.70
CA LYS A 35 41.50 -29.13 5.13
C LYS A 35 41.77 -27.70 5.56
N ASP A 36 41.07 -27.22 6.59
CA ASP A 36 41.20 -25.85 7.10
C ASP A 36 40.98 -24.76 6.02
N GLY A 37 40.09 -25.03 5.05
CA GLY A 37 39.81 -24.14 3.93
C GLY A 37 40.88 -24.10 2.83
N MET A 38 41.94 -24.91 2.95
CA MET A 38 43.02 -25.05 1.97
C MET A 38 42.97 -26.41 1.27
N PRO A 39 43.51 -26.55 0.04
CA PRO A 39 43.57 -27.85 -0.62
C PRO A 39 44.37 -28.87 0.20
N ASN A 40 43.85 -30.08 0.31
CA ASN A 40 44.51 -31.22 0.96
C ASN A 40 44.86 -32.35 -0.04
N VAL A 41 44.74 -32.05 -1.34
CA VAL A 41 44.87 -33.02 -2.42
C VAL A 41 45.62 -32.43 -3.62
N LYS A 42 46.34 -33.27 -4.35
CA LYS A 42 46.92 -32.98 -5.67
C LYS A 42 46.20 -33.78 -6.76
N ILE A 43 45.83 -33.13 -7.84
CA ILE A 43 45.23 -33.76 -9.02
C ILE A 43 46.34 -34.11 -9.99
N VAL A 44 46.48 -35.39 -10.30
CA VAL A 44 47.57 -35.94 -11.09
C VAL A 44 47.06 -36.36 -12.46
N VAL A 45 47.65 -35.81 -13.50
CA VAL A 45 47.32 -36.15 -14.90
C VAL A 45 48.48 -36.88 -15.55
N GLY A 46 48.18 -37.87 -16.39
CA GLY A 46 49.19 -38.59 -17.14
C GLY A 46 50.04 -37.71 -18.07
N ALA A 47 51.37 -37.71 -17.94
CA ALA A 47 52.29 -36.98 -18.81
C ALA A 47 52.29 -37.52 -20.25
N ASN A 48 51.93 -38.79 -20.42
CA ASN A 48 51.75 -39.44 -21.72
C ASN A 48 50.31 -39.40 -22.24
N ALA A 49 49.39 -38.69 -21.58
CA ALA A 49 48.01 -38.57 -22.03
C ALA A 49 47.99 -37.99 -23.46
N PRO A 50 47.60 -38.76 -24.51
CA PRO A 50 47.68 -38.29 -25.89
C PRO A 50 46.63 -37.23 -26.26
N SER A 51 45.90 -36.67 -25.30
CA SER A 51 44.71 -35.84 -25.56
C SER A 51 44.49 -34.74 -24.53
N THR A 52 44.01 -33.59 -25.00
CA THR A 52 43.66 -32.39 -24.21
C THR A 52 42.51 -32.61 -23.22
N MET A 53 41.86 -33.78 -23.22
CA MET A 53 40.59 -33.99 -22.51
C MET A 53 40.76 -34.44 -21.06
N ASP A 54 41.75 -35.29 -20.76
CA ASP A 54 42.05 -35.68 -19.37
C ASP A 54 42.59 -34.49 -18.58
N VAL A 55 43.39 -33.64 -19.23
CA VAL A 55 43.87 -32.35 -18.69
C VAL A 55 42.68 -31.41 -18.42
N ALA A 56 41.70 -31.34 -19.33
CA ALA A 56 40.49 -30.55 -19.12
C ALA A 56 39.64 -31.09 -17.96
N SER A 57 39.50 -32.41 -17.84
CA SER A 57 38.84 -33.06 -16.69
C SER A 57 39.52 -32.73 -15.37
N ALA A 58 40.85 -32.78 -15.32
CA ALA A 58 41.59 -32.40 -14.13
C ALA A 58 41.43 -30.91 -13.76
N ALA A 59 41.40 -30.01 -14.77
CA ALA A 59 41.17 -28.59 -14.55
C ALA A 59 39.76 -28.30 -14.01
N ASP A 60 38.75 -29.01 -14.51
CA ASP A 60 37.37 -28.84 -14.03
C ASP A 60 37.19 -29.40 -12.60
N VAL A 61 37.81 -30.53 -12.28
CA VAL A 61 37.87 -31.03 -10.89
C VAL A 61 38.62 -30.05 -9.98
N ALA A 62 39.71 -29.44 -10.46
CA ALA A 62 40.43 -28.40 -9.70
C ALA A 62 39.54 -27.19 -9.39
N LEU A 63 38.74 -26.76 -10.36
CA LEU A 63 37.78 -25.68 -10.19
C LEU A 63 36.69 -26.04 -9.16
N ALA A 64 36.19 -27.28 -9.22
CA ALA A 64 35.21 -27.78 -8.26
C ALA A 64 35.78 -27.84 -6.84
N ILE A 65 37.04 -28.23 -6.65
CA ILE A 65 37.70 -28.16 -5.34
C ILE A 65 37.90 -26.70 -4.91
N GLY A 66 38.20 -25.81 -5.86
CA GLY A 66 38.35 -24.37 -5.61
C GLY A 66 37.13 -23.71 -4.98
N SER A 67 35.91 -24.19 -5.26
CA SER A 67 34.68 -23.67 -4.65
C SER A 67 34.53 -24.03 -3.17
N LEU A 68 35.29 -25.03 -2.70
CA LEU A 68 35.28 -25.50 -1.31
C LEU A 68 36.32 -24.78 -0.42
N LEU A 69 37.16 -23.90 -1.00
CA LEU A 69 38.24 -23.20 -0.30
C LEU A 69 37.72 -21.96 0.44
N TYR A 70 37.14 -22.16 1.62
CA TYR A 70 36.72 -21.06 2.50
C TYR A 70 36.77 -21.45 3.98
N THR A 71 36.79 -20.44 4.86
CA THR A 71 36.51 -20.57 6.29
C THR A 71 35.22 -19.84 6.65
N SER A 72 34.57 -20.21 7.75
CA SER A 72 33.36 -19.55 8.24
C SER A 72 33.39 -19.28 9.74
N GLU A 73 32.83 -18.15 10.17
CA GLU A 73 32.69 -17.76 11.59
C GLU A 73 31.30 -17.12 11.84
N GLU A 74 30.74 -17.28 13.05
CA GLU A 74 29.53 -16.55 13.46
C GLU A 74 29.90 -15.17 14.03
N VAL A 75 29.23 -14.12 13.55
CA VAL A 75 29.45 -12.73 13.96
C VAL A 75 28.13 -12.11 14.43
N GLU A 76 28.11 -11.44 15.57
CA GLU A 76 26.93 -10.68 16.03
C GLU A 76 26.67 -9.47 15.12
N ALA A 77 25.42 -9.26 14.72
CA ALA A 77 25.05 -8.08 13.96
C ALA A 77 24.93 -6.85 14.87
N SER A 78 25.74 -5.82 14.62
CA SER A 78 25.56 -4.48 15.17
C SER A 78 24.90 -3.58 14.13
N GLY A 79 23.71 -3.06 14.44
CA GLY A 79 23.03 -2.09 13.57
C GLY A 79 23.64 -0.69 13.69
N VAL A 80 23.51 0.12 12.64
CA VAL A 80 23.98 1.52 12.63
C VAL A 80 22.87 2.54 12.89
N SER A 81 21.61 2.16 12.63
CA SER A 81 20.44 2.98 12.93
C SER A 81 19.19 2.13 13.13
N VAL A 82 18.18 2.70 13.79
CA VAL A 82 16.82 2.18 13.93
C VAL A 82 15.84 3.27 13.54
N VAL A 83 14.71 2.89 12.93
CA VAL A 83 13.59 3.81 12.69
C VAL A 83 12.53 3.55 13.75
N VAL A 84 12.23 4.58 14.54
CA VAL A 84 11.11 4.58 15.47
C VAL A 84 9.92 5.30 14.85
N LYS A 85 8.71 4.87 15.21
CA LYS A 85 7.45 5.50 14.79
C LYS A 85 6.58 5.79 16.01
N ARG A 86 5.95 6.96 16.04
CA ARG A 86 5.00 7.37 17.07
C ARG A 86 3.70 7.81 16.40
N GLU A 87 2.57 7.34 16.93
CA GLU A 87 1.25 7.82 16.48
C GLU A 87 1.03 9.25 16.97
N THR A 88 0.62 10.14 16.08
CA THR A 88 0.38 11.57 16.35
C THR A 88 -1.02 12.00 15.94
N THR A 89 -1.92 11.05 15.72
CA THR A 89 -3.32 11.32 15.37
C THR A 89 -3.96 12.21 16.43
N GLN A 90 -4.59 13.31 16.00
CA GLN A 90 -5.42 14.13 16.88
C GLN A 90 -6.83 13.53 16.90
N TYR A 91 -7.36 13.28 18.09
CA TYR A 91 -8.69 12.74 18.29
C TYR A 91 -9.63 13.86 18.74
N PRO A 92 -10.80 14.02 18.12
CA PRO A 92 -11.84 14.89 18.65
C PRO A 92 -12.23 14.49 20.08
N ASP A 93 -12.64 15.47 20.87
CA ASP A 93 -13.17 15.19 22.20
C ASP A 93 -14.45 14.34 22.08
N PRO A 94 -14.61 13.28 22.89
CA PRO A 94 -15.80 12.45 22.85
C PRO A 94 -17.01 13.23 23.35
N ILE A 95 -18.18 12.95 22.79
CA ILE A 95 -19.44 13.61 23.18
C ILE A 95 -19.95 12.97 24.47
N PRO A 96 -20.05 13.72 25.59
CA PRO A 96 -20.48 13.16 26.86
C PRO A 96 -21.95 12.72 26.83
N VAL A 97 -22.24 11.58 27.47
CA VAL A 97 -23.60 11.02 27.58
C VAL A 97 -24.05 10.92 29.03
N TYR A 98 -23.34 10.15 29.84
CA TYR A 98 -23.71 9.87 31.24
C TYR A 98 -22.44 9.68 32.06
N SER A 99 -22.44 10.14 33.31
CA SER A 99 -21.39 9.77 34.26
C SER A 99 -21.87 9.94 35.70
N ASN A 100 -21.88 8.87 36.48
CA ASN A 100 -22.07 8.94 37.93
C ASN A 100 -20.74 8.85 38.71
N LEU A 101 -19.59 8.97 38.04
CA LEU A 101 -18.29 8.92 38.70
C LEU A 101 -18.09 10.16 39.56
N TYR A 102 -17.58 9.96 40.79
CA TYR A 102 -17.26 11.06 41.71
C TYR A 102 -16.33 12.12 41.09
N GLU A 103 -15.36 11.71 40.25
CA GLU A 103 -14.44 12.66 39.61
C GLU A 103 -15.12 13.59 38.59
N ASP A 104 -16.24 13.17 38.00
CA ASP A 104 -17.00 13.93 37.02
C ASP A 104 -18.12 14.74 37.67
N THR A 105 -18.74 14.22 38.74
CA THR A 105 -19.95 14.81 39.36
C THR A 105 -19.68 15.52 40.69
N GLY A 106 -18.61 15.16 41.40
CA GLY A 106 -18.38 15.54 42.80
C GLY A 106 -19.36 14.90 43.80
N VAL A 107 -20.19 13.95 43.35
CA VAL A 107 -21.20 13.23 44.14
C VAL A 107 -20.80 11.76 44.24
N ASP A 108 -20.88 11.19 45.43
CA ASP A 108 -20.58 9.77 45.63
C ASP A 108 -21.61 8.90 44.90
N PRO A 109 -21.18 7.85 44.15
CA PRO A 109 -22.10 6.83 43.64
C PRO A 109 -22.92 6.20 44.77
N ASN A 110 -24.19 5.90 44.52
CA ASN A 110 -25.07 5.33 45.53
C ASN A 110 -24.66 3.88 45.86
N THR A 111 -24.68 3.52 47.15
CA THR A 111 -24.39 2.16 47.64
C THR A 111 -25.50 1.16 47.30
N ASP A 112 -26.66 1.64 46.85
CA ASP A 112 -27.77 0.78 46.43
C ASP A 112 -27.72 0.43 44.93
N ASN A 113 -26.72 0.91 44.17
CA ASN A 113 -26.60 0.70 42.72
C ASN A 113 -26.01 -0.70 42.40
N GLU A 114 -26.73 -1.78 42.70
CA GLU A 114 -26.27 -3.16 42.54
C GLU A 114 -26.43 -3.70 41.10
N GLU A 115 -27.20 -2.99 40.26
CA GLU A 115 -27.48 -3.31 38.87
C GLU A 115 -27.48 -2.04 38.00
N LEU A 116 -27.29 -2.15 36.68
CA LEU A 116 -27.38 -0.99 35.77
C LEU A 116 -28.75 -0.32 35.81
N SER A 117 -29.83 -1.07 36.03
CA SER A 117 -31.19 -0.53 36.12
C SER A 117 -31.42 0.35 37.34
N ASP A 118 -30.61 0.21 38.38
CA ASP A 118 -30.71 1.03 39.59
C ASP A 118 -30.27 2.48 39.31
N LEU A 119 -29.52 2.68 38.22
CA LEU A 119 -29.10 3.99 37.72
C LEU A 119 -30.23 4.77 37.00
N ALA A 120 -31.46 4.26 36.95
CA ALA A 120 -32.56 4.90 36.23
C ALA A 120 -33.07 6.19 36.88
N ASP A 121 -32.91 6.32 38.20
CA ASP A 121 -33.31 7.51 38.98
C ASP A 121 -32.13 8.47 39.25
N ASP A 122 -30.95 8.10 38.76
CA ASP A 122 -29.71 8.84 38.92
C ASP A 122 -29.68 9.99 37.89
N ASN A 123 -29.86 11.23 38.37
CA ASN A 123 -29.78 12.44 37.54
C ASN A 123 -28.34 12.75 37.13
N PHE A 124 -27.67 11.82 36.44
CA PHE A 124 -26.26 11.89 36.05
C PHE A 124 -26.07 11.89 34.52
N TRP A 125 -27.13 12.20 33.77
CA TRP A 125 -27.04 12.42 32.33
C TRP A 125 -26.43 13.80 32.04
N TYR A 126 -25.65 13.86 30.96
CA TYR A 126 -25.04 15.11 30.52
C TYR A 126 -26.09 16.09 30.04
N ASN A 127 -26.04 17.35 30.47
CA ASN A 127 -27.08 18.34 30.17
C ASN A 127 -26.62 19.51 29.28
N GLY A 128 -25.38 19.48 28.78
CA GLY A 128 -24.83 20.56 27.95
C GLY A 128 -24.16 21.72 28.69
N SER A 129 -24.04 21.67 30.03
CA SER A 129 -23.51 22.77 30.85
C SER A 129 -22.23 22.41 31.62
N ALA A 130 -21.56 23.43 32.21
CA ALA A 130 -20.30 23.25 32.94
C ALA A 130 -20.41 22.40 34.22
N ASP A 131 -21.61 22.27 34.81
CA ASP A 131 -21.92 21.32 35.91
C ASP A 131 -22.54 20.04 35.33
N ALA A 132 -21.79 19.48 34.36
CA ALA A 132 -22.14 18.58 33.28
C ALA A 132 -23.17 17.46 33.54
N TYR A 133 -23.10 16.76 34.67
CA TYR A 133 -23.83 15.52 34.91
C TYR A 133 -24.81 15.66 36.07
N ASN A 134 -25.90 16.41 35.86
CA ASN A 134 -26.96 16.59 36.86
C ASN A 134 -28.38 16.48 36.25
N GLY A 135 -28.49 15.93 35.04
CA GLY A 135 -29.72 15.84 34.28
C GLY A 135 -30.33 14.43 34.23
N ALA A 136 -31.58 14.36 33.77
CA ALA A 136 -32.21 13.12 33.32
C ALA A 136 -31.93 12.88 31.83
N TYR A 137 -32.24 11.69 31.30
CA TYR A 137 -32.06 11.39 29.87
C TYR A 137 -32.72 12.43 28.96
N SER A 138 -33.92 12.90 29.31
CA SER A 138 -34.63 13.93 28.53
C SER A 138 -33.89 15.27 28.45
N ALA A 139 -33.02 15.59 29.41
CA ALA A 139 -32.16 16.77 29.36
C ALA A 139 -31.01 16.58 28.38
N TRP A 140 -30.43 15.37 28.33
CA TRP A 140 -29.41 15.01 27.34
C TRP A 140 -29.98 15.02 25.92
N ASP A 141 -31.13 14.39 25.74
CA ASP A 141 -31.89 14.34 24.49
C ASP A 141 -32.25 15.76 24.00
N SER A 142 -32.76 16.61 24.90
CA SER A 142 -33.11 18.01 24.57
C SER A 142 -31.90 18.92 24.31
N TRP A 143 -30.69 18.53 24.74
CA TRP A 143 -29.47 19.29 24.46
C TRP A 143 -29.06 19.16 22.98
N MET A 144 -29.61 18.17 22.25
CA MET A 144 -29.32 17.87 20.85
C MET A 144 -27.81 17.60 20.64
N PRO A 145 -27.33 16.42 21.07
CA PRO A 145 -25.93 16.03 20.92
C PRO A 145 -25.46 16.25 19.48
N LYS A 146 -24.35 16.95 19.32
CA LYS A 146 -23.84 17.35 18.02
C LYS A 146 -22.35 17.12 17.85
N PHE A 147 -21.94 16.96 16.59
CA PHE A 147 -20.55 16.90 16.18
C PHE A 147 -20.39 17.70 14.90
N GLU A 148 -19.48 18.67 14.93
CA GLU A 148 -19.14 19.52 13.79
C GLU A 148 -17.65 19.42 13.53
N GLY A 149 -17.26 19.58 12.27
CA GLY A 149 -15.87 19.52 11.90
C GLY A 149 -15.67 19.93 10.44
N GLU A 150 -14.40 19.99 10.09
CA GLU A 150 -13.92 20.42 8.79
C GLU A 150 -12.86 19.41 8.33
N ILE A 151 -12.86 19.09 7.04
CA ILE A 151 -11.88 18.20 6.44
C ILE A 151 -11.34 18.85 5.18
N GLU A 152 -10.06 19.19 5.23
CA GLU A 152 -9.51 20.12 4.26
C GLU A 152 -9.15 19.49 2.92
N ASN A 153 -9.32 20.30 1.87
CA ASN A 153 -8.90 20.08 0.49
C ASN A 153 -9.40 18.75 -0.09
N MET A 154 -10.65 18.42 0.20
CA MET A 154 -11.24 17.14 -0.16
C MET A 154 -11.94 17.16 -1.54
N ASP A 155 -12.36 18.34 -2.00
CA ASP A 155 -12.95 18.55 -3.32
C ASP A 155 -12.17 19.56 -4.17
N GLN A 156 -12.45 19.57 -5.47
CA GLN A 156 -11.64 20.21 -6.50
C GLN A 156 -12.47 21.07 -7.44
N ILE A 157 -11.82 22.11 -7.96
CA ILE A 157 -12.31 22.94 -9.06
C ILE A 157 -11.26 22.89 -10.17
N ASN A 158 -11.65 22.46 -11.36
CA ASN A 158 -10.80 22.31 -12.53
C ASN A 158 -9.48 21.53 -12.27
N GLY A 159 -9.51 20.62 -11.29
CA GLY A 159 -8.38 19.77 -10.89
C GLY A 159 -7.53 20.31 -9.73
N ASP A 160 -7.80 21.52 -9.25
CA ASP A 160 -7.13 22.09 -8.08
C ASP A 160 -7.95 21.78 -6.81
N ALA A 161 -7.36 21.02 -5.88
CA ALA A 161 -7.97 20.69 -4.58
C ALA A 161 -7.85 21.89 -3.63
N GLN A 162 -9.00 22.51 -3.34
CA GLN A 162 -9.12 23.76 -2.58
C GLN A 162 -10.47 23.89 -1.85
N VAL A 163 -11.29 22.83 -1.87
CA VAL A 163 -12.64 22.85 -1.31
C VAL A 163 -12.71 21.89 -0.14
N ASP A 164 -13.17 22.41 0.98
CA ASP A 164 -13.20 21.75 2.26
C ASP A 164 -14.57 21.10 2.49
N TRP A 165 -14.58 20.05 3.31
CA TRP A 165 -15.82 19.43 3.78
C TRP A 165 -16.16 19.98 5.15
N ASP A 166 -16.91 21.07 5.18
CA ASP A 166 -17.59 21.54 6.39
C ASP A 166 -18.74 20.61 6.71
N PHE A 167 -18.80 20.02 7.89
CA PHE A 167 -19.93 19.16 8.23
C PHE A 167 -20.47 19.38 9.62
N GLU A 168 -21.78 19.16 9.75
CA GLU A 168 -22.51 19.26 11.01
C GLU A 168 -23.45 18.05 11.14
N ILE A 169 -23.31 17.35 12.26
CA ILE A 169 -24.21 16.29 12.71
C ILE A 169 -24.94 16.81 13.94
N LEU A 170 -26.26 16.83 13.88
CA LEU A 170 -27.13 17.25 14.96
C LEU A 170 -27.95 16.06 15.48
N ASP A 171 -28.45 16.20 16.70
CA ASP A 171 -29.51 15.34 17.26
C ASP A 171 -29.13 13.84 17.21
N ILE A 172 -27.94 13.50 17.70
CA ILE A 172 -27.49 12.11 17.73
C ILE A 172 -28.29 11.36 18.80
N GLU A 173 -29.08 10.38 18.37
CA GLU A 173 -29.94 9.56 19.23
C GLU A 173 -29.25 8.25 19.64
N LEU A 174 -29.63 7.72 20.80
CA LEU A 174 -29.25 6.38 21.26
C LEU A 174 -30.41 5.41 21.09
N VAL A 175 -30.12 4.23 20.58
CA VAL A 175 -31.04 3.11 20.48
C VAL A 175 -30.47 1.92 21.27
N ASP A 176 -31.22 1.43 22.27
CA ASP A 176 -30.84 0.26 23.08
C ASP A 176 -31.87 -0.86 22.87
N GLU A 177 -31.41 -2.04 22.47
CA GLU A 177 -32.26 -3.23 22.27
C GLU A 177 -32.92 -3.72 23.57
N ASN A 178 -32.36 -3.37 24.73
CA ASN A 178 -32.84 -3.78 26.05
C ASN A 178 -33.85 -2.79 26.67
N GLN A 179 -34.02 -1.60 26.07
CA GLN A 179 -34.84 -0.52 26.62
C GLN A 179 -35.69 0.12 25.50
N GLU A 180 -37.02 -0.01 25.57
CA GLU A 180 -37.93 0.71 24.64
C GLU A 180 -37.86 2.24 24.84
N THR A 181 -37.58 2.68 26.05
CA THR A 181 -37.24 4.06 26.38
C THR A 181 -36.05 4.02 27.31
N ILE A 182 -35.01 4.78 26.98
CA ILE A 182 -33.78 4.83 27.76
C ILE A 182 -34.10 5.50 29.10
N THR A 183 -33.94 4.73 30.17
CA THR A 183 -34.09 5.22 31.55
C THR A 183 -32.78 5.16 32.32
N TYR A 184 -31.91 4.17 32.03
CA TYR A 184 -30.56 4.05 32.58
C TYR A 184 -29.52 3.98 31.47
N PRO A 185 -28.24 4.35 31.72
CA PRO A 185 -27.19 4.34 30.70
C PRO A 185 -27.04 2.93 30.10
N PRO A 186 -27.16 2.79 28.77
CA PRO A 186 -27.01 1.49 28.14
C PRO A 186 -25.57 0.99 28.24
N LYS A 187 -25.39 -0.33 28.26
CA LYS A 187 -24.04 -0.92 28.18
C LYS A 187 -23.50 -0.86 26.76
N GLU A 188 -24.37 -1.07 25.78
CA GLU A 188 -24.13 -0.90 24.35
C GLU A 188 -25.31 -0.14 23.77
N ALA A 189 -25.07 0.77 22.83
CA ALA A 189 -26.12 1.44 22.09
C ALA A 189 -25.76 1.50 20.61
N THR A 190 -26.79 1.44 19.78
CA THR A 190 -26.74 1.83 18.38
C THR A 190 -26.91 3.35 18.33
N LEU A 191 -26.13 4.01 17.48
CA LEU A 191 -26.32 5.43 17.21
C LEU A 191 -27.29 5.60 16.06
N LYS A 192 -28.14 6.63 16.15
CA LYS A 192 -29.03 7.04 15.07
C LYS A 192 -28.89 8.54 14.82
N ILE A 193 -28.67 8.92 13.56
CA ILE A 193 -28.70 10.29 13.09
C ILE A 193 -29.95 10.43 12.21
N PRO A 194 -30.97 11.18 12.63
CA PRO A 194 -32.19 11.35 11.84
C PRO A 194 -31.93 11.94 10.44
N ALA A 195 -32.79 11.61 9.48
CA ALA A 195 -32.82 12.26 8.18
C ALA A 195 -32.89 13.79 8.34
N GLY A 196 -32.03 14.52 7.63
CA GLY A 196 -31.96 15.98 7.73
C GLY A 196 -30.87 16.51 8.67
N ASN A 197 -30.36 15.68 9.59
CA ASN A 197 -29.51 16.14 10.68
C ASN A 197 -28.01 15.88 10.45
N PHE A 198 -27.61 15.36 9.29
CA PHE A 198 -26.23 15.35 8.85
C PHE A 198 -26.11 16.19 7.58
N THR A 199 -25.40 17.31 7.69
CA THR A 199 -25.16 18.22 6.59
C THR A 199 -23.67 18.30 6.27
N VAL A 200 -23.36 18.42 4.98
CA VAL A 200 -22.02 18.75 4.49
C VAL A 200 -22.12 19.97 3.58
N THR A 201 -21.34 20.99 3.84
CA THR A 201 -21.27 22.22 3.05
C THR A 201 -19.92 22.28 2.33
N LEU A 202 -19.97 22.70 1.08
CA LEU A 202 -18.84 22.81 0.16
C LEU A 202 -18.83 24.23 -0.39
N ASN A 203 -17.77 24.99 -0.15
CA ASN A 203 -17.65 26.38 -0.58
C ASN A 203 -16.84 26.47 -1.87
N TYR A 204 -17.48 26.88 -2.97
CA TYR A 204 -16.81 26.99 -4.27
C TYR A 204 -16.37 28.41 -4.61
N ALA A 205 -16.50 29.35 -3.66
CA ALA A 205 -15.99 30.70 -3.79
C ALA A 205 -14.65 30.81 -3.06
N ILE A 206 -13.55 30.67 -3.80
CA ILE A 206 -12.19 30.68 -3.24
C ILE A 206 -11.72 32.11 -3.02
N SER A 207 -11.21 32.40 -1.84
CA SER A 207 -10.77 33.72 -1.42
C SER A 207 -9.30 33.72 -1.00
N LYS A 208 -8.68 34.88 -1.12
CA LYS A 208 -7.33 35.14 -0.61
C LYS A 208 -7.44 35.84 0.73
N TRP A 209 -6.68 35.35 1.70
CA TRP A 209 -6.67 35.83 3.08
C TRP A 209 -5.26 36.22 3.53
N GLU A 210 -5.15 37.27 4.34
CA GLU A 210 -3.86 37.74 4.87
C GLU A 210 -3.90 38.01 6.39
N LYS A 211 -2.83 37.62 7.09
CA LYS A 211 -2.62 37.88 8.52
C LYS A 211 -1.31 38.62 8.74
N GLU A 212 -1.40 39.85 9.24
CA GLU A 212 -0.22 40.63 9.63
C GLU A 212 0.15 40.30 11.08
N THR A 213 1.36 39.74 11.28
CA THR A 213 1.94 39.55 12.60
C THR A 213 2.98 40.62 12.88
N VAL A 214 2.80 41.35 13.98
CA VAL A 214 3.75 42.37 14.44
C VAL A 214 4.60 41.80 15.57
N THR A 215 5.89 41.64 15.33
CA THR A 215 6.85 41.23 16.35
C THR A 215 7.65 42.43 16.80
N ASN A 216 7.59 42.72 18.10
CA ASN A 216 8.40 43.77 18.71
C ASN A 216 9.85 43.30 18.89
N SER A 217 10.80 44.20 18.65
CA SER A 217 12.21 43.97 18.96
C SER A 217 12.38 43.62 20.44
N THR A 218 13.16 42.59 20.75
CA THR A 218 13.50 42.23 22.13
C THR A 218 14.37 43.28 22.82
N ILE A 219 15.03 44.15 22.05
CA ILE A 219 15.89 45.23 22.56
C ILE A 219 15.11 46.55 22.65
N TRP A 220 14.30 46.88 21.64
CA TRP A 220 13.70 48.22 21.49
C TRP A 220 12.17 48.24 21.64
N GLY A 221 11.52 47.09 21.84
CA GLY A 221 10.08 47.00 22.04
C GLY A 221 9.29 47.51 20.83
N SER A 222 8.25 48.29 21.07
CA SER A 222 7.40 48.87 20.00
C SER A 222 8.07 49.99 19.19
N LEU A 223 9.28 50.44 19.55
CA LEU A 223 10.05 51.43 18.78
C LEU A 223 10.74 50.83 17.55
N ASP A 224 10.85 49.51 17.48
CA ASP A 224 11.45 48.75 16.39
C ASP A 224 10.64 47.47 16.20
N GLN A 225 9.76 47.48 15.20
CA GLN A 225 8.82 46.39 14.93
C GLN A 225 9.12 45.75 13.59
N THR A 226 9.10 44.42 13.55
CA THR A 226 9.09 43.67 12.30
C THR A 226 7.66 43.22 12.02
N LYS A 227 7.18 43.50 10.81
CA LYS A 227 5.88 43.04 10.33
C LYS A 227 6.09 41.90 9.36
N THR A 228 5.38 40.81 9.55
CA THR A 228 5.32 39.69 8.61
C THR A 228 3.89 39.46 8.20
N THR A 229 3.64 39.41 6.90
CA THR A 229 2.33 39.06 6.34
C THR A 229 2.36 37.59 5.94
N ASP A 230 1.44 36.82 6.50
CA ASP A 230 1.13 35.48 6.03
C ASP A 230 -0.05 35.54 5.05
N THR A 231 -0.04 34.71 4.02
CA THR A 231 -1.01 34.74 2.92
C THR A 231 -1.44 33.33 2.57
N VAL A 232 -2.74 33.11 2.55
CA VAL A 232 -3.37 31.83 2.23
C VAL A 232 -4.49 32.03 1.22
N VAL A 233 -4.75 31.02 0.40
CA VAL A 233 -5.85 30.97 -0.58
C VAL A 233 -6.69 29.77 -0.20
N ASP A 234 -7.95 30.02 0.13
CA ASP A 234 -8.80 29.08 0.86
C ASP A 234 -10.28 29.35 0.57
N ASP A 235 -11.13 28.34 0.68
CA ASP A 235 -12.59 28.48 0.53
C ASP A 235 -13.27 29.03 1.79
N ASP A 236 -12.65 28.83 2.95
CA ASP A 236 -13.07 29.39 4.23
C ASP A 236 -12.14 30.46 4.79
N GLN A 237 -12.58 31.15 5.85
CA GLN A 237 -11.78 32.21 6.50
C GLN A 237 -10.92 31.62 7.63
N PRO A 238 -9.58 31.59 7.49
CA PRO A 238 -8.74 31.06 8.56
C PRO A 238 -8.69 32.01 9.77
N GLU A 239 -8.51 31.45 10.97
CA GLU A 239 -8.65 32.21 12.21
C GLU A 239 -7.65 33.40 12.30
N GLY A 240 -8.19 34.60 12.45
CA GLY A 240 -7.43 35.84 12.58
C GLY A 240 -6.83 36.36 11.26
N TYR A 241 -7.19 35.78 10.12
CA TYR A 241 -6.90 36.33 8.80
C TYR A 241 -7.99 37.31 8.36
N ASN A 242 -7.64 38.24 7.46
CA ASN A 242 -8.56 39.20 6.87
C ASN A 242 -8.70 38.94 5.36
N PHE A 243 -9.91 39.14 4.85
CA PHE A 243 -10.21 39.03 3.42
C PHE A 243 -9.40 40.04 2.60
N VAL A 244 -8.85 39.58 1.48
CA VAL A 244 -8.11 40.41 0.52
C VAL A 244 -8.89 40.55 -0.78
N GLU A 245 -9.13 39.43 -1.45
CA GLU A 245 -9.84 39.37 -2.74
C GLU A 245 -10.44 37.98 -2.97
N THR A 246 -11.44 37.91 -3.84
CA THR A 246 -11.96 36.64 -4.35
C THR A 246 -11.06 36.18 -5.50
N VAL A 247 -10.49 34.98 -5.38
CA VAL A 247 -9.65 34.35 -6.39
C VAL A 247 -10.51 33.63 -7.43
N TYR A 248 -11.58 33.00 -6.97
CA TYR A 248 -12.56 32.31 -7.81
C TYR A 248 -13.96 32.51 -7.22
N ASP A 249 -14.90 32.98 -8.02
CA ASP A 249 -16.20 33.51 -7.59
C ASP A 249 -17.35 32.50 -7.68
N GLY A 250 -17.05 31.21 -7.88
CA GLY A 250 -18.00 30.12 -7.97
C GLY A 250 -17.92 29.32 -9.28
N VAL A 251 -18.49 28.13 -9.28
CA VAL A 251 -18.54 27.22 -10.45
C VAL A 251 -19.43 27.80 -11.54
N ASP A 252 -18.90 27.89 -12.76
CA ASP A 252 -19.59 28.39 -13.95
C ASP A 252 -19.80 27.29 -15.01
N GLU A 253 -20.52 27.60 -16.08
CA GLU A 253 -20.69 26.70 -17.22
C GLU A 253 -19.33 26.42 -17.90
N GLY A 254 -19.04 25.14 -18.15
CA GLY A 254 -17.76 24.67 -18.70
C GLY A 254 -16.72 24.29 -17.65
N ASP A 255 -16.95 24.57 -16.37
CA ASP A 255 -16.07 24.12 -15.30
C ASP A 255 -16.29 22.64 -14.97
N THR A 256 -15.22 22.00 -14.48
CA THR A 256 -15.29 20.69 -13.83
C THR A 256 -15.09 20.88 -12.35
N PHE A 257 -15.90 20.25 -11.50
CA PHE A 257 -15.70 20.28 -10.06
C PHE A 257 -16.08 18.95 -9.42
N THR A 258 -15.75 18.76 -8.15
CA THR A 258 -16.13 17.55 -7.42
C THR A 258 -17.01 17.85 -6.21
N ILE A 259 -17.95 16.93 -5.91
CA ILE A 259 -18.81 16.94 -4.71
C ILE A 259 -18.64 15.59 -4.02
N LEU A 260 -18.15 15.57 -2.79
CA LEU A 260 -17.73 14.38 -2.06
C LEU A 260 -16.86 13.44 -2.92
N GLY A 261 -15.91 14.03 -3.67
CA GLY A 261 -15.01 13.33 -4.58
C GLY A 261 -15.62 12.86 -5.91
N ASN A 262 -16.93 13.03 -6.14
CA ASN A 262 -17.57 12.69 -7.41
C ASN A 262 -17.42 13.84 -8.40
N THR A 263 -16.91 13.57 -9.60
CA THR A 263 -16.63 14.61 -10.61
C THR A 263 -17.86 14.95 -11.46
N TYR A 264 -18.10 16.25 -11.65
CA TYR A 264 -19.17 16.81 -12.47
C TYR A 264 -18.60 17.88 -13.41
N TYR A 265 -18.87 17.74 -14.71
CA TYR A 265 -18.61 18.80 -15.69
C TYR A 265 -19.91 19.54 -15.98
N VAL A 266 -19.88 20.86 -15.78
CA VAL A 266 -21.07 21.72 -15.83
C VAL A 266 -21.38 22.09 -17.28
N LEU A 267 -22.51 21.63 -17.77
CA LEU A 267 -23.01 21.97 -19.11
C LEU A 267 -23.87 23.22 -19.09
N LYS A 268 -24.68 23.39 -18.04
CA LYS A 268 -25.62 24.50 -17.92
C LYS A 268 -26.02 24.76 -16.47
N LEU A 269 -26.18 26.03 -16.11
CA LEU A 269 -26.69 26.47 -14.82
C LEU A 269 -28.03 27.19 -14.98
N ASN A 270 -28.92 27.03 -13.99
CA ASN A 270 -30.18 27.77 -13.91
C ASN A 270 -30.45 28.18 -12.45
N ALA A 271 -29.92 29.35 -12.08
CA ALA A 271 -30.08 29.91 -10.74
C ALA A 271 -31.54 30.18 -10.35
N THR A 272 -32.46 30.38 -11.31
CA THR A 272 -33.89 30.62 -11.00
C THR A 272 -34.59 29.31 -10.61
N GLU A 273 -34.22 28.20 -11.24
CA GLU A 273 -34.74 26.88 -10.91
C GLU A 273 -33.91 26.16 -9.84
N GLY A 274 -32.78 26.75 -9.41
CA GLY A 274 -31.84 26.11 -8.49
C GLY A 274 -31.29 24.81 -9.06
N SER A 275 -30.91 24.79 -10.34
CA SER A 275 -30.54 23.54 -11.03
C SER A 275 -29.25 23.62 -11.82
N MET A 276 -28.61 22.47 -11.95
CA MET A 276 -27.39 22.23 -12.70
C MET A 276 -27.62 21.07 -13.67
N THR A 277 -27.19 21.26 -14.92
CA THR A 277 -27.07 20.17 -15.90
C THR A 277 -25.59 19.82 -16.05
N TYR A 278 -25.27 18.55 -15.87
CA TYR A 278 -23.92 18.01 -15.98
C TYR A 278 -23.88 16.83 -16.93
N GLY A 279 -22.70 16.49 -17.44
CA GLY A 279 -22.47 15.37 -18.35
C GLY A 279 -21.03 15.39 -18.84
N LYS A 280 -20.70 14.58 -19.83
CA LYS A 280 -19.35 14.57 -20.43
C LYS A 280 -19.37 15.28 -21.77
N ASP A 281 -18.65 16.40 -21.87
CA ASP A 281 -18.49 17.16 -23.11
C ASP A 281 -17.29 16.62 -23.90
N HIS A 282 -17.54 16.14 -25.12
CA HIS A 282 -16.49 15.69 -26.04
C HIS A 282 -16.07 16.80 -27.01
N GLY A 283 -16.59 18.01 -26.81
CA GLY A 283 -16.30 19.18 -27.63
C GLY A 283 -16.94 19.12 -29.01
N GLU A 284 -16.49 20.03 -29.87
CA GLU A 284 -16.88 20.06 -31.27
C GLU A 284 -15.98 19.15 -32.12
N VAL A 285 -16.59 18.23 -32.85
CA VAL A 285 -15.87 17.22 -33.61
C VAL A 285 -16.30 17.27 -35.08
N TRP A 286 -15.31 17.15 -35.98
CA TRP A 286 -15.58 17.10 -37.43
C TRP A 286 -15.93 15.70 -37.88
N PHE A 287 -16.98 15.57 -38.67
CA PHE A 287 -17.38 14.34 -39.34
C PHE A 287 -17.36 14.56 -40.85
N ARG A 288 -16.58 13.75 -41.56
CA ARG A 288 -16.75 13.58 -43.00
C ARG A 288 -17.91 12.64 -43.26
N LEU A 289 -18.49 12.76 -44.45
CA LEU A 289 -19.49 11.80 -44.91
C LEU A 289 -18.96 10.36 -44.80
N GLY A 290 -19.69 9.50 -44.09
CA GLY A 290 -19.34 8.10 -43.84
C GLY A 290 -18.46 7.85 -42.61
N ASP A 291 -17.94 8.89 -41.95
CA ASP A 291 -17.15 8.72 -40.72
C ASP A 291 -17.99 8.08 -39.61
N ILE A 292 -17.37 7.22 -38.82
CA ILE A 292 -17.92 6.63 -37.60
C ILE A 292 -17.00 6.97 -36.43
N LYS A 293 -17.56 7.51 -35.35
CA LYS A 293 -16.82 7.86 -34.12
C LYS A 293 -17.52 7.29 -32.89
N ASP A 294 -16.74 6.92 -31.89
CA ASP A 294 -17.21 6.29 -30.64
C ASP A 294 -17.12 7.31 -29.49
N TYR A 295 -18.19 7.41 -28.70
CA TYR A 295 -18.29 8.26 -27.52
C TYR A 295 -18.95 7.47 -26.40
N ASP A 296 -18.16 6.99 -25.44
CA ASP A 296 -18.63 6.20 -24.30
C ASP A 296 -19.53 5.01 -24.70
N GLY A 297 -19.19 4.34 -25.82
CA GLY A 297 -19.94 3.19 -26.35
C GLY A 297 -21.03 3.55 -27.36
N TYR A 298 -21.38 4.84 -27.51
CA TYR A 298 -22.24 5.30 -28.59
C TYR A 298 -21.44 5.48 -29.89
N LYS A 299 -21.91 4.90 -31.00
CA LYS A 299 -21.28 5.08 -32.32
C LYS A 299 -22.09 6.04 -33.16
N VAL A 300 -21.51 7.19 -33.50
CA VAL A 300 -22.13 8.21 -34.35
C VAL A 300 -21.54 8.10 -35.75
N LYS A 301 -22.40 7.88 -36.74
CA LYS A 301 -22.04 7.77 -38.16
C LYS A 301 -22.70 8.88 -38.96
N ALA A 302 -21.90 9.65 -39.70
CA ALA A 302 -22.42 10.65 -40.63
C ALA A 302 -22.94 9.96 -41.91
N VAL A 303 -24.25 9.97 -42.11
CA VAL A 303 -24.91 9.30 -43.24
C VAL A 303 -25.11 10.26 -44.41
N ASP A 304 -25.45 11.52 -44.14
CA ASP A 304 -25.61 12.57 -45.14
C ASP A 304 -25.32 13.96 -44.55
N ILE A 305 -24.85 14.89 -45.37
CA ILE A 305 -24.50 16.25 -44.95
C ILE A 305 -24.97 17.25 -46.03
N SER A 306 -25.84 18.18 -45.64
CA SER A 306 -26.38 19.23 -46.51
C SER A 306 -25.80 20.59 -46.11
N VAL A 307 -24.81 21.05 -46.89
CA VAL A 307 -24.18 22.36 -46.67
C VAL A 307 -25.13 23.53 -46.97
N ASN A 308 -26.02 23.38 -47.95
CA ASN A 308 -26.96 24.44 -48.32
C ASN A 308 -28.05 24.67 -47.28
N GLU A 309 -28.47 23.61 -46.59
CA GLU A 309 -29.54 23.67 -45.59
C GLU A 309 -29.02 23.71 -44.16
N ASN A 310 -27.70 23.57 -43.97
CA ASN A 310 -27.04 23.40 -42.68
C ASN A 310 -27.68 22.27 -41.85
N ARG A 311 -27.74 21.08 -42.44
CA ARG A 311 -28.30 19.87 -41.82
C ARG A 311 -27.36 18.69 -41.98
N ALA A 312 -27.41 17.76 -41.04
CA ALA A 312 -26.72 16.49 -41.13
C ALA A 312 -27.66 15.34 -40.74
N LEU A 313 -27.58 14.22 -41.46
CA LEU A 313 -28.23 12.96 -41.10
C LEU A 313 -27.19 12.07 -40.44
N VAL A 314 -27.45 11.65 -39.22
CA VAL A 314 -26.56 10.76 -38.47
C VAL A 314 -27.30 9.48 -38.06
N GLU A 315 -26.58 8.37 -38.12
CA GLU A 315 -26.99 7.09 -37.54
C GLU A 315 -26.22 6.90 -36.24
N VAL A 316 -26.93 6.71 -35.13
CA VAL A 316 -26.35 6.57 -33.80
C VAL A 316 -26.70 5.19 -33.27
N THR A 317 -25.68 4.40 -32.94
CA THR A 317 -25.84 3.08 -32.29
C THR A 317 -25.56 3.23 -30.80
N SER A 318 -26.49 2.80 -29.95
CA SER A 318 -26.32 2.76 -28.49
C SER A 318 -25.33 1.67 -28.04
N PRO A 319 -24.81 1.72 -26.80
CA PRO A 319 -23.98 0.65 -26.23
C PRO A 319 -24.67 -0.74 -26.26
N GLU A 320 -25.99 -0.77 -26.20
CA GLU A 320 -26.83 -1.98 -26.27
C GLU A 320 -27.08 -2.46 -27.72
N GLY A 321 -26.58 -1.73 -28.72
CA GLY A 321 -26.73 -2.05 -30.14
C GLY A 321 -28.04 -1.59 -30.76
N VAL A 322 -28.71 -0.59 -30.17
CA VAL A 322 -29.93 0.02 -30.74
C VAL A 322 -29.53 1.14 -31.69
N ASP A 323 -29.94 1.03 -32.95
CA ASP A 323 -29.67 2.05 -33.97
C ASP A 323 -30.82 3.07 -34.07
N GLN A 324 -30.45 4.35 -34.16
CA GLN A 324 -31.40 5.44 -34.40
C GLN A 324 -30.86 6.40 -35.46
N LEU A 325 -31.72 6.72 -36.43
CA LEU A 325 -31.41 7.68 -37.48
C LEU A 325 -32.01 9.05 -37.12
N VAL A 326 -31.18 10.09 -37.11
CA VAL A 326 -31.55 11.42 -36.59
C VAL A 326 -31.08 12.51 -37.55
N ILE A 327 -31.96 13.49 -37.80
CA ILE A 327 -31.61 14.72 -38.52
C ILE A 327 -31.20 15.76 -37.49
N LEU A 328 -30.00 16.31 -37.65
CA LEU A 328 -29.50 17.44 -36.89
C LEU A 328 -29.71 18.72 -37.71
N ASN A 329 -30.33 19.72 -37.09
CA ASN A 329 -30.40 21.08 -37.63
C ASN A 329 -29.34 21.94 -36.94
N LYS A 330 -28.81 22.92 -37.66
CA LYS A 330 -27.82 23.83 -37.11
C LYS A 330 -28.34 24.54 -35.86
N ASP A 331 -27.50 24.55 -34.83
CA ASP A 331 -27.71 25.14 -33.51
C ASP A 331 -28.84 24.54 -32.67
N GLU A 332 -29.44 23.43 -33.10
CA GLU A 332 -30.45 22.67 -32.34
C GLU A 332 -29.82 21.48 -31.64
N GLU A 333 -30.03 21.36 -30.32
CA GLU A 333 -29.63 20.19 -29.55
C GLU A 333 -30.60 19.03 -29.77
N LYS A 334 -30.04 17.84 -29.93
CA LYS A 334 -30.81 16.64 -30.15
C LYS A 334 -30.38 15.53 -29.20
N ASP A 335 -31.19 15.31 -28.17
CA ASP A 335 -31.16 14.05 -27.41
C ASP A 335 -31.65 12.93 -28.33
N VAL A 336 -30.73 12.03 -28.65
CA VAL A 336 -30.96 10.99 -29.65
C VAL A 336 -32.02 10.02 -29.14
N PHE A 337 -31.82 9.48 -27.94
CA PHE A 337 -32.68 8.43 -27.36
C PHE A 337 -33.71 8.97 -26.36
N GLY A 338 -33.62 10.24 -25.96
CA GLY A 338 -34.54 10.88 -25.04
C GLY A 338 -34.28 10.59 -23.56
N ASP A 339 -33.12 10.00 -23.26
CA ASP A 339 -32.67 9.60 -21.92
C ASP A 339 -31.44 10.39 -21.44
N GLY A 340 -30.97 11.38 -22.21
CA GLY A 340 -29.74 12.11 -21.94
C GLY A 340 -28.45 11.33 -22.21
N GLY A 341 -28.53 10.11 -22.75
CA GLY A 341 -27.38 9.25 -22.99
C GLY A 341 -26.37 9.83 -23.98
N ILE A 342 -26.87 10.37 -25.11
CA ILE A 342 -26.07 11.13 -26.08
C ILE A 342 -26.88 12.27 -26.71
N ILE A 343 -26.30 13.46 -26.67
CA ILE A 343 -26.87 14.69 -27.21
C ILE A 343 -25.92 15.25 -28.27
N LEU A 344 -26.49 15.52 -29.44
CA LEU A 344 -25.77 16.01 -30.60
C LEU A 344 -26.28 17.39 -30.98
N LYS A 345 -25.37 18.33 -31.24
CA LYS A 345 -25.70 19.65 -31.78
C LYS A 345 -24.85 19.91 -33.01
N LEU A 346 -25.50 20.09 -34.16
CA LEU A 346 -24.79 20.51 -35.37
C LEU A 346 -24.42 21.99 -35.25
N THR A 347 -23.14 22.32 -35.31
CA THR A 347 -22.67 23.71 -35.20
C THR A 347 -22.33 24.29 -36.58
N ASP A 348 -21.83 23.47 -37.51
CA ASP A 348 -21.60 23.93 -38.88
C ASP A 348 -21.57 22.82 -39.92
N THR A 349 -21.74 23.19 -41.19
CA THR A 349 -21.51 22.30 -42.33
C THR A 349 -20.79 23.05 -43.45
N PHE A 350 -19.76 22.44 -44.04
CA PHE A 350 -18.99 23.07 -45.11
C PHE A 350 -18.35 22.06 -46.06
N VAL A 351 -17.84 22.56 -47.18
CA VAL A 351 -17.05 21.77 -48.14
C VAL A 351 -15.56 21.98 -47.84
N GLY A 352 -14.86 20.90 -47.51
CA GLY A 352 -13.42 20.92 -47.28
C GLY A 352 -12.63 21.24 -48.55
N ILE A 353 -11.35 21.61 -48.38
CA ILE A 353 -10.44 21.91 -49.50
C ILE A 353 -10.19 20.70 -50.42
N ASP A 354 -10.42 19.50 -49.91
CA ASP A 354 -10.36 18.22 -50.62
C ASP A 354 -11.69 17.85 -51.30
N GLY A 355 -12.71 18.71 -51.21
CA GLY A 355 -14.04 18.52 -51.78
C GLY A 355 -14.99 17.67 -50.92
N ASN A 356 -14.55 17.19 -49.76
CA ASN A 356 -15.39 16.40 -48.88
C ASN A 356 -16.41 17.27 -48.14
N LEU A 357 -17.64 16.75 -47.97
CA LEU A 357 -18.64 17.36 -47.11
C LEU A 357 -18.29 17.07 -45.64
N ILE A 358 -18.27 18.12 -44.83
CA ILE A 358 -17.89 18.06 -43.42
C ILE A 358 -19.00 18.69 -42.58
N ALA A 359 -19.33 18.05 -41.47
CA ALA A 359 -20.19 18.56 -40.42
C ALA A 359 -19.39 18.71 -39.12
N THR A 360 -19.54 19.84 -38.43
CA THR A 360 -19.02 20.03 -37.08
C THR A 360 -20.16 19.76 -36.10
N ILE A 361 -19.98 18.77 -35.23
CA ILE A 361 -21.01 18.33 -34.30
C ILE A 361 -20.43 18.42 -32.89
N LYS A 362 -21.09 19.17 -32.00
CA LYS A 362 -20.83 19.10 -30.56
C LYS A 362 -21.48 17.84 -30.00
N VAL A 363 -20.71 17.05 -29.25
CA VAL A 363 -21.15 15.77 -28.69
C VAL A 363 -21.07 15.82 -27.16
N VAL A 364 -22.19 15.53 -26.50
CA VAL A 364 -22.28 15.41 -25.06
C VAL A 364 -22.87 14.05 -24.72
N THR A 365 -22.32 13.35 -23.74
CA THR A 365 -22.86 12.06 -23.27
C THR A 365 -23.21 12.11 -21.79
N ASN A 366 -24.08 11.20 -21.35
CA ASN A 366 -24.47 11.02 -19.94
C ASN A 366 -25.01 12.30 -19.29
N GLN A 367 -25.74 13.12 -20.04
CA GLN A 367 -26.30 14.37 -19.54
C GLN A 367 -27.41 14.10 -18.54
N LYS A 368 -27.35 14.77 -17.40
CA LYS A 368 -28.39 14.75 -16.36
C LYS A 368 -28.60 16.16 -15.83
N THR A 369 -29.82 16.45 -15.41
CA THR A 369 -30.15 17.69 -14.69
C THR A 369 -30.54 17.33 -13.27
N VAL A 370 -29.97 18.04 -12.31
CA VAL A 370 -30.28 17.93 -10.88
C VAL A 370 -30.75 19.30 -10.37
N LYS A 371 -31.77 19.31 -9.53
CA LYS A 371 -32.30 20.50 -8.88
C LYS A 371 -32.05 20.46 -7.38
N THR A 372 -32.05 21.62 -6.73
CA THR A 372 -32.12 21.69 -5.27
C THR A 372 -33.32 20.87 -4.77
N GLY A 373 -33.08 20.02 -3.77
CA GLY A 373 -34.05 19.05 -3.23
C GLY A 373 -34.01 17.68 -3.92
N ASP A 374 -33.26 17.53 -5.01
CA ASP A 374 -33.05 16.22 -5.64
C ASP A 374 -31.92 15.45 -4.94
N GLU A 375 -31.87 14.14 -5.19
CA GLU A 375 -30.77 13.28 -4.76
C GLU A 375 -29.68 13.26 -5.83
N LEU A 376 -28.53 13.86 -5.54
CA LEU A 376 -27.39 13.91 -6.46
C LEU A 376 -26.44 12.72 -6.26
N ILE A 377 -26.19 12.39 -5.01
CA ILE A 377 -25.39 11.26 -4.56
C ILE A 377 -26.33 10.34 -3.77
N PRO A 378 -26.29 9.02 -3.94
CA PRO A 378 -27.17 8.11 -3.21
C PRO A 378 -27.14 8.39 -1.70
N GLY A 379 -28.32 8.62 -1.11
CA GLY A 379 -28.49 8.97 0.30
C GLY A 379 -28.36 10.46 0.63
N TRP A 380 -28.03 11.33 -0.33
CA TRP A 380 -27.79 12.76 -0.12
C TRP A 380 -28.71 13.63 -0.97
N GLU A 381 -29.55 14.43 -0.31
CA GLU A 381 -30.28 15.52 -0.94
C GLU A 381 -29.34 16.71 -1.14
N VAL A 382 -29.37 17.33 -2.33
CA VAL A 382 -28.50 18.47 -2.66
C VAL A 382 -29.25 19.79 -2.62
N ARG A 383 -28.57 20.83 -2.16
CA ARG A 383 -28.97 22.23 -2.31
C ARG A 383 -27.84 23.02 -2.96
N PHE A 384 -28.17 23.70 -4.04
CA PHE A 384 -27.28 24.65 -4.70
C PHE A 384 -27.63 26.08 -4.26
N ASP A 385 -26.64 26.82 -3.78
CA ASP A 385 -26.75 28.26 -3.58
C ASP A 385 -25.98 29.00 -4.69
N PHE A 386 -26.68 29.94 -5.33
CA PHE A 386 -26.18 30.66 -6.49
C PHE A 386 -25.88 32.13 -6.15
N SER A 387 -24.80 32.65 -6.74
CA SER A 387 -24.49 34.09 -6.77
C SER A 387 -23.94 34.46 -8.14
N GLY A 388 -24.40 35.57 -8.72
CA GLY A 388 -23.94 36.01 -10.05
C GLY A 388 -24.22 35.03 -11.20
N GLY A 389 -25.09 34.03 -11.01
CA GLY A 389 -25.36 32.96 -11.98
C GLY A 389 -24.48 31.70 -11.80
N LYS A 390 -23.52 31.75 -10.88
CA LYS A 390 -22.57 30.68 -10.56
C LYS A 390 -22.98 29.95 -9.29
N ILE A 391 -22.56 28.70 -9.15
CA ILE A 391 -22.72 27.94 -7.89
C ILE A 391 -21.59 28.38 -6.95
N VAL A 392 -21.94 28.98 -5.81
CA VAL A 392 -20.95 29.41 -4.82
C VAL A 392 -20.86 28.46 -3.63
N LYS A 393 -21.91 27.67 -3.40
CA LYS A 393 -21.98 26.74 -2.29
C LYS A 393 -22.90 25.58 -2.65
N VAL A 394 -22.51 24.39 -2.22
CA VAL A 394 -23.34 23.19 -2.27
C VAL A 394 -23.52 22.67 -0.85
N THR A 395 -24.75 22.41 -0.45
CA THR A 395 -25.05 21.73 0.80
C THR A 395 -25.67 20.38 0.49
N LEU A 396 -25.12 19.33 1.07
CA LEU A 396 -25.67 17.99 1.06
C LEU A 396 -26.32 17.71 2.40
N THR A 397 -27.45 16.99 2.39
CA THR A 397 -28.14 16.59 3.60
C THR A 397 -28.54 15.12 3.52
N ASN A 398 -28.30 14.35 4.58
CA ASN A 398 -28.68 12.93 4.60
C ASN A 398 -30.20 12.77 4.43
N LYS A 399 -30.60 12.04 3.41
CA LYS A 399 -32.01 11.84 3.06
C LYS A 399 -32.73 10.83 3.95
N ASN A 400 -31.98 9.88 4.50
CA ASN A 400 -32.50 8.82 5.36
C ASN A 400 -31.76 8.85 6.70
N ASP A 401 -32.40 8.27 7.72
CA ASP A 401 -31.75 8.00 9.00
C ASP A 401 -30.49 7.17 8.78
N LEU A 402 -29.40 7.54 9.46
CA LEU A 402 -28.18 6.74 9.53
C LEU A 402 -28.18 6.03 10.88
N GLU A 403 -28.14 4.70 10.87
CA GLU A 403 -28.23 3.90 12.08
C GLU A 403 -27.19 2.78 12.09
N GLY A 404 -26.48 2.62 13.21
CA GLY A 404 -25.47 1.57 13.36
C GLY A 404 -24.73 1.61 14.70
N LYS A 405 -24.15 0.47 15.09
CA LYS A 405 -23.23 0.39 16.25
C LYS A 405 -21.94 1.17 15.99
N GLU A 406 -21.55 1.30 14.73
CA GLU A 406 -20.46 2.13 14.23
C GLU A 406 -20.98 2.83 12.96
N LEU A 407 -20.95 4.16 12.95
CA LEU A 407 -21.33 4.99 11.81
C LEU A 407 -20.08 5.49 11.09
N ASP A 408 -20.09 5.37 9.76
CA ASP A 408 -19.06 5.96 8.89
C ASP A 408 -19.42 7.40 8.56
N ILE A 409 -18.58 8.34 8.99
CA ILE A 409 -18.74 9.76 8.76
C ILE A 409 -17.76 10.16 7.64
N LEU A 410 -18.29 10.24 6.41
CA LEU A 410 -17.59 10.65 5.19
C LEU A 410 -16.35 9.81 4.82
N GLY A 411 -16.20 8.59 5.36
CA GLY A 411 -15.00 7.78 5.21
C GLY A 411 -13.81 8.25 6.06
N LYS A 412 -14.02 9.25 6.92
CA LYS A 412 -12.95 9.96 7.64
C LYS A 412 -13.00 9.75 9.14
N TYR A 413 -14.20 9.59 9.70
CA TYR A 413 -14.38 9.25 11.10
C TYR A 413 -15.28 8.04 11.28
N LYS A 414 -15.01 7.27 12.33
CA LYS A 414 -15.91 6.27 12.89
C LYS A 414 -16.56 6.87 14.13
N MET A 415 -17.89 6.84 14.18
CA MET A 415 -18.64 7.29 15.34
C MET A 415 -19.34 6.12 16.02
N TYR A 416 -19.16 5.94 17.33
CA TYR A 416 -19.76 4.83 18.07
C TYR A 416 -19.97 5.14 19.56
N TYR A 417 -20.93 4.46 20.18
CA TYR A 417 -21.18 4.57 21.62
C TYR A 417 -20.18 3.73 22.42
N LYS A 418 -19.67 4.27 23.53
CA LYS A 418 -18.85 3.53 24.49
C LYS A 418 -19.34 3.79 25.91
N SER A 419 -19.41 2.70 26.68
CA SER A 419 -19.71 2.71 28.12
C SER A 419 -18.61 1.99 28.88
N GLU A 420 -18.10 2.64 29.92
CA GLU A 420 -17.13 2.10 30.86
C GLU A 420 -17.84 1.82 32.18
N VAL A 421 -17.90 0.53 32.53
CA VAL A 421 -18.60 0.06 33.74
C VAL A 421 -17.56 -0.38 34.77
N TYR A 422 -17.65 0.20 35.96
CA TYR A 422 -16.83 -0.07 37.12
C TYR A 422 -17.71 -0.73 38.18
N THR A 423 -17.25 -1.83 38.77
CA THR A 423 -17.95 -2.51 39.87
C THR A 423 -17.04 -2.66 41.08
N LYS A 424 -17.57 -2.43 42.28
CA LYS A 424 -16.83 -2.59 43.53
C LYS A 424 -17.78 -2.64 44.73
N ASP A 425 -17.60 -3.62 45.61
CA ASP A 425 -18.20 -3.66 46.95
C ASP A 425 -17.66 -2.51 47.81
N VAL A 426 -18.48 -1.46 47.99
CA VAL A 426 -18.09 -0.25 48.74
C VAL A 426 -18.62 -0.22 50.17
N ASP A 427 -19.72 -0.92 50.48
CA ASP A 427 -20.35 -0.92 51.79
C ASP A 427 -20.03 -2.16 52.67
N LYS A 428 -19.38 -3.18 52.07
CA LYS A 428 -18.98 -4.47 52.67
C LYS A 428 -20.14 -5.40 52.98
N ASP A 429 -21.26 -5.30 52.27
CA ASP A 429 -22.39 -6.22 52.36
C ASP A 429 -22.18 -7.51 51.52
N GLY A 430 -21.14 -7.53 50.68
CA GLY A 430 -20.77 -8.65 49.81
C GLY A 430 -21.35 -8.57 48.40
N LYS A 431 -21.95 -7.45 48.01
CA LYS A 431 -22.43 -7.16 46.66
C LYS A 431 -21.58 -6.06 46.03
N GLU A 432 -21.53 -6.02 44.69
CA GLU A 432 -20.77 -5.00 43.98
C GLU A 432 -21.70 -3.91 43.46
N GLU A 433 -21.35 -2.65 43.73
CA GLU A 433 -22.06 -1.49 43.22
C GLU A 433 -21.46 -0.96 41.92
N TYR A 434 -22.30 -0.35 41.08
CA TYR A 434 -21.99 0.10 39.73
C TYR A 434 -21.71 1.60 39.66
N ALA A 435 -20.59 1.94 39.03
CA ALA A 435 -20.31 3.27 38.50
C ALA A 435 -20.09 3.19 36.99
N VAL A 436 -20.63 4.13 36.23
CA VAL A 436 -20.69 4.09 34.76
C VAL A 436 -20.31 5.44 34.19
N LYS A 437 -19.45 5.43 33.17
CA LYS A 437 -19.14 6.58 32.31
C LYS A 437 -19.41 6.22 30.86
N SER A 438 -20.24 7.01 30.19
CA SER A 438 -20.63 6.78 28.81
C SER A 438 -20.45 8.02 27.95
N TYR A 439 -20.04 7.80 26.71
CA TYR A 439 -19.77 8.83 25.72
C TYR A 439 -19.86 8.30 24.29
N ILE A 440 -20.08 9.19 23.34
CA ILE A 440 -19.98 8.89 21.90
C ILE A 440 -18.56 9.22 21.47
N VAL A 441 -17.85 8.22 20.96
CA VAL A 441 -16.50 8.37 20.43
C VAL A 441 -16.57 8.76 18.98
N VAL A 442 -15.75 9.74 18.60
CA VAL A 442 -15.43 10.04 17.20
C VAL A 442 -13.96 9.72 16.98
N GLU A 443 -13.70 8.70 16.18
CA GLU A 443 -12.35 8.20 15.92
C GLU A 443 -11.94 8.47 14.47
N PRO A 444 -10.84 9.19 14.20
CA PRO A 444 -10.30 9.31 12.86
C PRO A 444 -9.90 7.95 12.29
N VAL A 445 -10.32 7.68 11.05
CA VAL A 445 -10.01 6.45 10.31
C VAL A 445 -8.53 6.42 9.91
N GLU A 446 -8.01 7.54 9.43
CA GLU A 446 -6.61 7.70 9.05
C GLU A 446 -5.77 8.07 10.28
N LYS A 447 -4.78 7.23 10.60
CA LYS A 447 -3.82 7.50 11.69
C LYS A 447 -2.60 8.21 11.16
N THR A 448 -2.17 9.28 11.82
CA THR A 448 -0.93 9.98 11.45
C THR A 448 0.23 9.48 12.30
N TRP A 449 1.41 9.43 11.68
CA TRP A 449 2.61 8.89 12.29
C TRP A 449 3.78 9.83 12.08
N GLU A 450 4.52 10.08 13.15
CA GLU A 450 5.84 10.69 13.09
C GLU A 450 6.89 9.58 13.07
N THR A 451 7.86 9.67 12.16
CA THR A 451 8.98 8.72 12.09
C THR A 451 10.30 9.44 12.33
N LYS A 452 11.20 8.78 13.05
CA LYS A 452 12.53 9.30 13.33
C LYS A 452 13.55 8.18 13.19
N GLU A 453 14.60 8.44 12.42
CA GLU A 453 15.78 7.57 12.40
C GLU A 453 16.70 7.97 13.57
N LEU A 454 17.10 6.98 14.37
CA LEU A 454 17.96 7.13 15.53
C LEU A 454 19.21 6.27 15.37
N LYS A 455 20.34 6.79 15.79
CA LYS A 455 21.65 6.12 15.79
C LYS A 455 22.11 5.88 17.22
N VAL A 456 23.10 5.00 17.34
CA VAL A 456 23.82 4.84 18.62
C VAL A 456 24.41 6.20 19.02
N GLY A 457 24.10 6.64 20.24
CA GLY A 457 24.46 7.93 20.79
C GLY A 457 23.34 8.99 20.76
N ASP A 458 22.27 8.78 19.99
CA ASP A 458 21.15 9.73 19.95
C ASP A 458 20.27 9.64 21.21
N GLU A 459 19.60 10.74 21.55
CA GLU A 459 18.57 10.79 22.61
C GLU A 459 17.15 10.71 22.03
N PHE A 460 16.28 9.95 22.70
CA PHE A 460 14.86 9.80 22.38
C PHE A 460 14.05 9.63 23.67
N GLU A 461 13.05 10.49 23.89
CA GLU A 461 12.17 10.48 25.07
C GLU A 461 12.90 10.39 26.42
N GLY A 462 14.05 11.07 26.55
CA GLY A 462 14.88 11.08 27.76
C GLY A 462 15.81 9.87 27.92
N TRP A 463 15.89 8.98 26.91
CA TRP A 463 16.80 7.83 26.88
C TRP A 463 17.89 8.02 25.81
N THR A 464 19.08 7.48 26.05
CA THR A 464 20.17 7.44 25.05
C THR A 464 20.25 6.06 24.39
N ILE A 465 20.39 6.00 23.08
CA ILE A 465 20.56 4.75 22.34
C ILE A 465 22.00 4.24 22.53
N GLU A 466 22.23 3.31 23.45
CA GLU A 466 23.57 2.78 23.74
C GLU A 466 24.07 1.77 22.70
N ALA A 467 23.19 0.92 22.18
CA ALA A 467 23.54 -0.10 21.18
C ALA A 467 22.31 -0.56 20.39
N ILE A 468 22.53 -1.01 19.14
CA ILE A 468 21.52 -1.65 18.29
C ILE A 468 21.99 -3.08 18.02
N LYS A 469 21.22 -4.07 18.48
CA LYS A 469 21.56 -5.49 18.40
C LYS A 469 20.69 -6.21 17.38
N GLY A 470 21.29 -6.98 16.48
CA GLY A 470 20.62 -7.86 15.53
C GLY A 470 21.00 -9.34 15.74
N GLU A 471 20.36 -10.25 14.99
CA GLU A 471 20.73 -11.67 15.00
C GLU A 471 22.12 -11.90 14.40
N ALA A 472 22.86 -12.92 14.87
CA ALA A 472 24.17 -13.27 14.34
C ALA A 472 24.09 -13.79 12.89
N TYR A 473 25.15 -13.57 12.11
CA TYR A 473 25.28 -14.05 10.74
C TYR A 473 26.59 -14.82 10.52
N THR A 474 26.60 -15.76 9.58
CA THR A 474 27.80 -16.49 9.20
C THR A 474 28.61 -15.68 8.19
N LYS A 475 29.83 -15.30 8.57
CA LYS A 475 30.79 -14.66 7.69
C LYS A 475 31.66 -15.72 7.02
N VAL A 476 31.69 -15.72 5.70
CA VAL A 476 32.52 -16.63 4.89
C VAL A 476 33.74 -15.87 4.37
N THR A 477 34.94 -16.45 4.54
CA THR A 477 36.19 -15.91 4.03
C THR A 477 36.78 -16.86 2.99
N PRO A 478 36.79 -16.50 1.69
CA PRO A 478 37.41 -17.30 0.65
C PRO A 478 38.92 -17.43 0.85
N MET A 479 39.47 -18.59 0.52
CA MET A 479 40.89 -18.93 0.61
C MET A 479 41.45 -19.17 -0.79
N VAL A 480 42.68 -18.72 -1.04
CA VAL A 480 43.36 -18.90 -2.33
C VAL A 480 44.52 -19.88 -2.15
N PRO A 481 44.63 -20.93 -2.97
CA PRO A 481 45.73 -21.88 -2.86
C PRO A 481 47.06 -21.20 -3.24
N ALA A 482 48.11 -21.48 -2.47
CA ALA A 482 49.43 -20.87 -2.67
C ALA A 482 50.19 -21.47 -3.87
N GLU A 483 49.86 -22.71 -4.25
CA GLU A 483 50.47 -23.45 -5.36
C GLU A 483 49.39 -24.12 -6.22
N PRO A 484 49.65 -24.39 -7.51
CA PRO A 484 48.75 -25.17 -8.35
C PRO A 484 48.50 -26.56 -7.75
N ILE A 485 47.22 -26.96 -7.67
CA ILE A 485 46.84 -28.27 -7.15
C ILE A 485 46.88 -29.37 -8.22
N THR A 486 47.09 -29.02 -9.50
CA THR A 486 47.19 -29.99 -10.61
C THR A 486 48.65 -30.17 -11.02
N VAL A 487 49.10 -31.42 -11.11
CA VAL A 487 50.47 -31.83 -11.47
C VAL A 487 50.44 -32.97 -12.49
N LEU A 488 51.55 -33.20 -13.19
CA LEU A 488 51.72 -34.37 -14.05
C LEU A 488 52.21 -35.58 -13.24
N ASP A 489 51.88 -36.80 -13.68
CA ASP A 489 52.36 -38.04 -13.05
C ASP A 489 53.89 -38.14 -13.05
N SER A 490 54.57 -37.57 -14.05
CA SER A 490 56.03 -37.47 -14.13
C SER A 490 56.64 -36.48 -13.13
N GLU A 491 55.85 -35.61 -12.52
CA GLU A 491 56.28 -34.60 -11.55
C GLU A 491 56.19 -35.13 -10.10
N LEU A 492 55.61 -36.31 -9.89
CA LEU A 492 55.49 -36.93 -8.57
C LEU A 492 56.56 -37.98 -8.32
N ASP A 493 57.19 -37.92 -7.14
CA ASP A 493 58.03 -38.99 -6.61
C ASP A 493 57.19 -39.91 -5.72
N LEU A 494 56.94 -41.14 -6.19
CA LEU A 494 56.17 -42.14 -5.45
C LEU A 494 56.82 -42.56 -4.12
N ASN A 495 58.10 -42.27 -3.89
CA ASN A 495 58.77 -42.51 -2.61
C ASN A 495 58.58 -41.38 -1.60
N ALA A 496 57.97 -40.25 -2.02
CA ALA A 496 57.84 -39.04 -1.23
C ALA A 496 56.47 -38.35 -1.48
N VAL A 497 55.38 -39.13 -1.52
CA VAL A 497 54.02 -38.59 -1.57
C VAL A 497 53.71 -37.87 -0.26
N ASP A 498 53.21 -36.64 -0.37
CA ASP A 498 53.01 -35.68 0.74
C ASP A 498 51.57 -35.14 0.83
N SER A 499 50.66 -35.60 -0.03
CA SER A 499 49.25 -35.22 -0.05
C SER A 499 48.39 -36.37 -0.57
N ASN A 500 47.08 -36.27 -0.34
CA ASN A 500 46.13 -37.12 -1.05
C ASN A 500 46.25 -36.89 -2.56
N LEU A 501 45.91 -37.89 -3.37
CA LEU A 501 46.00 -37.79 -4.83
C LEU A 501 44.66 -38.07 -5.50
N ILE A 502 44.30 -37.27 -6.50
CA ILE A 502 43.25 -37.61 -7.47
C ILE A 502 43.94 -37.96 -8.77
N LEU A 503 43.88 -39.23 -9.19
CA LEU A 503 44.52 -39.69 -10.42
C LEU A 503 43.51 -39.63 -11.57
N VAL A 504 43.71 -38.70 -12.50
CA VAL A 504 42.86 -38.57 -13.68
C VAL A 504 43.46 -39.36 -14.83
N GLY A 505 42.73 -40.39 -15.27
CA GLY A 505 43.10 -41.27 -16.37
C GLY A 505 43.44 -42.70 -15.92
N GLY A 506 43.05 -43.66 -16.77
CA GLY A 506 43.31 -45.09 -16.55
C GLY A 506 44.78 -45.50 -16.73
N PRO A 507 45.12 -46.78 -16.54
CA PRO A 507 46.49 -47.31 -16.61
C PRO A 507 47.26 -47.03 -17.92
N VAL A 508 46.55 -46.76 -19.01
CA VAL A 508 47.18 -46.40 -20.29
C VAL A 508 47.65 -44.94 -20.29
N ALA A 509 46.93 -44.05 -19.61
CA ALA A 509 47.17 -42.62 -19.62
C ALA A 509 48.02 -42.17 -18.43
N ASN A 510 47.74 -42.68 -17.23
CA ASN A 510 48.39 -42.28 -15.98
C ASN A 510 49.25 -43.42 -15.42
N ALA A 511 50.56 -43.16 -15.29
CA ALA A 511 51.54 -44.15 -14.84
C ALA A 511 51.35 -44.56 -13.38
N ILE A 512 50.79 -43.69 -12.53
CA ILE A 512 50.48 -44.00 -11.13
C ILE A 512 49.27 -44.92 -11.06
N THR A 513 48.22 -44.64 -11.84
CA THR A 513 47.08 -45.57 -11.96
C THR A 513 47.54 -46.94 -12.43
N LYS A 514 48.45 -47.00 -13.41
CA LYS A 514 49.07 -48.25 -13.84
C LYS A 514 49.82 -48.97 -12.73
N TYR A 515 50.63 -48.24 -11.96
CA TYR A 515 51.35 -48.81 -10.83
C TYR A 515 50.39 -49.43 -9.81
N LEU A 516 49.31 -48.74 -9.45
CA LEU A 516 48.31 -49.24 -8.50
C LEU A 516 47.60 -50.51 -9.01
N VAL A 517 47.33 -50.60 -10.31
CA VAL A 517 46.78 -51.82 -10.95
C VAL A 517 47.82 -52.95 -10.97
N ASP A 518 49.06 -52.68 -11.38
CA ASP A 518 50.13 -53.69 -11.46
C ASP A 518 50.48 -54.25 -10.06
N GLN A 519 50.32 -53.46 -9.00
CA GLN A 519 50.47 -53.90 -7.60
C GLN A 519 49.22 -54.61 -7.04
N GLY A 520 48.11 -54.65 -7.78
CA GLY A 520 46.85 -55.24 -7.34
C GLY A 520 46.12 -54.45 -6.24
N LEU A 521 46.44 -53.16 -6.08
CA LEU A 521 45.77 -52.26 -5.15
C LEU A 521 44.47 -51.71 -5.72
N SER A 522 44.47 -51.43 -7.03
CA SER A 522 43.26 -51.07 -7.77
C SER A 522 42.57 -52.35 -8.28
N THR A 523 41.24 -52.42 -8.09
CA THR A 523 40.43 -53.61 -8.35
C THR A 523 39.45 -53.46 -9.52
N VAL A 524 39.27 -52.23 -10.02
CA VAL A 524 38.40 -51.93 -11.15
C VAL A 524 39.01 -52.41 -12.47
N ASP A 525 38.18 -53.01 -13.32
CA ASP A 525 38.56 -53.36 -14.70
C ASP A 525 38.53 -52.11 -15.60
N TRP A 526 39.58 -51.29 -15.50
CA TRP A 526 39.69 -50.04 -16.23
C TRP A 526 39.70 -50.20 -17.75
N GLU A 527 40.02 -51.39 -18.29
CA GLU A 527 39.98 -51.62 -19.74
C GLU A 527 38.54 -51.68 -20.27
N ASN A 528 37.56 -52.02 -19.42
CA ASN A 528 36.15 -52.14 -19.79
C ASN A 528 35.21 -51.17 -19.04
N SER A 529 35.73 -50.38 -18.09
CA SER A 529 34.96 -49.39 -17.31
C SER A 529 34.35 -48.30 -18.19
N ASP A 530 33.04 -48.02 -18.02
CA ASP A 530 32.36 -46.91 -18.68
C ASP A 530 32.62 -45.54 -18.01
N GLY A 531 33.49 -45.51 -17.00
CA GLY A 531 33.80 -44.34 -16.17
C GLY A 531 33.45 -44.66 -14.73
N ASP A 532 34.45 -44.90 -13.89
CA ASP A 532 34.27 -45.24 -12.47
C ASP A 532 35.20 -44.39 -11.59
N LEU A 533 34.82 -44.29 -10.31
CA LEU A 533 35.61 -43.70 -9.24
C LEU A 533 36.07 -44.81 -8.30
N GLU A 534 37.37 -44.92 -8.05
CA GLU A 534 37.90 -45.87 -7.06
C GLU A 534 38.68 -45.14 -5.98
N TYR A 535 38.21 -45.23 -4.74
CA TYR A 535 38.88 -44.68 -3.57
C TYR A 535 39.72 -45.77 -2.90
N ILE A 536 41.00 -45.48 -2.67
CA ILE A 536 41.99 -46.37 -2.07
C ILE A 536 42.61 -45.65 -0.88
N GLU A 537 42.32 -46.16 0.32
CA GLU A 537 42.89 -45.67 1.58
C GLU A 537 44.35 -46.11 1.70
N ASP A 538 45.19 -45.26 2.32
CA ASP A 538 46.57 -45.55 2.70
C ASP A 538 47.46 -46.06 1.54
N ALA A 539 47.11 -45.70 0.29
CA ALA A 539 47.79 -46.17 -0.92
C ALA A 539 49.28 -45.77 -0.94
N PHE A 540 49.61 -44.62 -0.36
CA PHE A 540 50.98 -44.13 -0.18
C PHE A 540 51.23 -43.72 1.27
N GLY A 541 51.27 -44.70 2.17
CA GLY A 541 51.51 -44.45 3.60
C GLY A 541 50.24 -44.04 4.31
N THR A 542 50.10 -42.76 4.67
CA THR A 542 48.88 -42.19 5.27
C THR A 542 48.08 -41.33 4.28
N PHE A 543 48.44 -41.40 3.00
CA PHE A 543 47.82 -40.61 1.94
C PHE A 543 46.96 -41.49 1.07
N ASP A 544 45.74 -41.02 0.86
CA ASP A 544 44.71 -41.73 0.13
C ASP A 544 44.72 -41.33 -1.34
N VAL A 545 44.19 -42.21 -2.18
CA VAL A 545 44.12 -42.02 -3.63
C VAL A 545 42.68 -42.17 -4.11
N LEU A 546 42.21 -41.23 -4.93
CA LEU A 546 40.98 -41.33 -5.68
C LEU A 546 41.31 -41.44 -7.18
N ILE A 547 41.06 -42.60 -7.78
CA ILE A 547 41.22 -42.83 -9.22
C ILE A 547 39.93 -42.39 -9.92
N VAL A 548 40.09 -41.57 -10.96
CA VAL A 548 39.02 -41.05 -11.80
C VAL A 548 39.34 -41.45 -13.24
N ALA A 549 38.74 -42.55 -13.70
CA ALA A 549 39.16 -43.17 -14.96
C ALA A 549 38.04 -43.98 -15.63
N GLY A 550 38.22 -44.25 -16.93
CA GLY A 550 37.42 -45.21 -17.67
C GLY A 550 38.21 -45.79 -18.85
N LYS A 551 37.58 -46.70 -19.59
CA LYS A 551 38.17 -47.42 -20.75
C LYS A 551 38.74 -46.50 -21.83
N ASP A 552 38.19 -45.31 -21.93
CA ASP A 552 38.65 -44.27 -22.83
C ASP A 552 38.49 -42.88 -22.20
N ARG A 553 38.92 -41.87 -22.97
CA ARG A 553 38.89 -40.46 -22.57
C ARG A 553 37.48 -39.91 -22.33
N TYR A 554 36.46 -40.41 -23.03
CA TYR A 554 35.07 -39.97 -22.84
C TYR A 554 34.51 -40.56 -21.54
N ALA A 555 34.77 -41.84 -21.29
CA ALA A 555 34.45 -42.49 -20.03
C ALA A 555 35.15 -41.81 -18.82
N THR A 556 36.44 -41.47 -18.96
CA THR A 556 37.18 -40.71 -17.94
C THR A 556 36.58 -39.32 -17.69
N ARG A 557 36.10 -38.66 -18.76
CA ARG A 557 35.41 -37.37 -18.65
C ARG A 557 34.08 -37.49 -17.90
N ASP A 558 33.34 -38.56 -18.11
CA ASP A 558 32.08 -38.79 -17.41
C ASP A 558 32.30 -39.10 -15.92
N ALA A 559 33.33 -39.89 -15.58
CA ALA A 559 33.77 -40.08 -14.18
C ALA A 559 34.19 -38.75 -13.51
N ALA A 560 34.88 -37.86 -14.24
CA ALA A 560 35.23 -36.54 -13.71
C ALA A 560 34.00 -35.64 -13.46
N LYS A 561 32.95 -35.75 -14.28
CA LYS A 561 31.68 -35.04 -14.02
C LYS A 561 30.99 -35.57 -12.78
N GLU A 562 30.97 -36.89 -12.61
CA GLU A 562 30.43 -37.52 -11.40
C GLU A 562 31.14 -37.02 -10.14
N LEU A 563 32.48 -36.92 -10.18
CA LEU A 563 33.24 -36.34 -9.07
C LEU A 563 32.89 -34.86 -8.82
N MET A 564 32.71 -34.05 -9.86
CA MET A 564 32.30 -32.65 -9.68
C MET A 564 30.92 -32.52 -9.05
N GLU A 565 29.96 -33.37 -9.43
CA GLU A 565 28.63 -33.40 -8.83
C GLU A 565 28.70 -33.80 -7.35
N TYR A 566 29.56 -34.76 -7.02
CA TYR A 566 29.84 -35.12 -5.63
C TYR A 566 30.44 -33.96 -4.84
N LEU A 567 31.46 -33.27 -5.39
CA LEU A 567 32.11 -32.12 -4.75
C LEU A 567 31.14 -30.96 -4.51
N ALA A 568 30.16 -30.75 -5.40
CA ALA A 568 29.14 -29.73 -5.23
C ALA A 568 28.17 -30.01 -4.05
N GLY A 569 28.15 -31.26 -3.56
CA GLY A 569 27.36 -31.66 -2.39
C GLY A 569 28.07 -31.53 -1.03
N LEU A 570 29.35 -31.15 -1.01
CA LEU A 570 30.20 -30.99 0.19
C LEU A 570 30.31 -29.54 0.66
#